data_AF-X0SYN2-F1
#
_entry.id   AF-X0SYN2-F1
#
_cell.length_a   1.000
_cell.length_b   1.000
_cell.length_c   1.000
_cell.angle_alpha   90.00
_cell.angle_beta   90.00
_cell.angle_gamma   90.00
#
_symmetry.space_group_name_H-M   'P 1'
#
loop_
_entity.id
_entity.type
_entity.pdbx_description
1 polymer ?
#
loop_
_entity_poly.entity_id
_entity_poly.type
_entity_poly.pdbx_seq_one_letter_code
_entity_poly.pdbx_strand_id
1 'polypeptide(L)' 'MDSIRVVGLGAMNIDELYRVQSVLADNETTIGEHESLPGDSAANTILWVQN' A
#
# COMPACT_ATOMS: atom_id res chain seq x y z
N MET A 1 21.53 19.46 14.83
CA MET A 1 20.73 19.02 13.67
C MET A 1 19.33 18.79 14.20
N ASP A 2 18.38 19.62 13.78
CA ASP A 2 17.02 19.56 14.31
C ASP A 2 16.26 18.38 13.70
N SER A 3 15.52 17.65 14.52
CA SER A 3 14.63 16.57 14.08
C SER A 3 13.47 17.16 13.29
N ILE A 4 13.38 16.87 11.99
CA ILE A 4 12.20 17.22 11.21
C ILE A 4 11.04 16.38 11.75
N ARG A 5 9.98 17.05 12.21
CA ARG A 5 8.74 16.40 12.66
C ARG A 5 7.71 16.50 11.54
N VAL A 6 7.29 15.35 11.03
CA VAL A 6 6.30 15.24 9.96
C VAL A 6 5.00 14.74 10.56
N VAL A 7 3.90 15.43 10.27
CA VAL A 7 2.54 14.98 10.59
C VAL A 7 1.77 14.97 9.28
N GLY A 8 1.32 13.80 8.84
CA GLY A 8 0.41 13.67 7.71
C GLY A 8 -1.01 13.46 8.18
N LEU A 9 -1.94 14.20 7.58
CA LEU A 9 -3.38 14.08 7.80
C LEU A 9 -4.02 13.79 6.45
N GLY A 10 -4.76 12.71 6.36
CA GLY A 10 -5.40 12.29 5.12
C GLY A 10 -5.81 10.83 5.19
N ALA A 11 -6.16 10.27 4.03
CA ALA A 11 -6.58 8.89 3.96
C ALA A 11 -5.41 7.94 4.16
N MET A 12 -5.68 6.86 4.89
CA MET A 12 -4.80 5.73 5.10
C MET A 12 -5.67 4.49 4.98
N ASN A 13 -5.27 3.60 4.07
CA ASN A 13 -5.89 2.29 3.93
C ASN A 13 -4.81 1.20 4.09
N ILE A 14 -5.30 -0.04 4.17
CA ILE A 14 -4.47 -1.22 3.99
C ILE A 14 -4.76 -1.72 2.57
N ASP A 15 -3.73 -1.75 1.74
CA ASP A 15 -3.75 -2.30 0.40
C ASP A 15 -3.46 -3.80 0.49
N GLU A 16 -4.42 -4.62 0.03
CA GLU A 16 -4.27 -6.06 -0.07
C GLU A 16 -3.92 -6.44 -1.51
N LEU A 17 -2.66 -6.83 -1.73
CA LEU A 17 -2.12 -7.17 -3.04
C LEU A 17 -2.10 -8.69 -3.23
N TYR A 18 -2.76 -9.15 -4.28
CA TYR A 18 -2.81 -10.56 -4.66
C TYR A 18 -2.15 -10.75 -6.03
N ARG A 19 -1.08 -11.53 -6.07
CA ARG A 19 -0.44 -11.89 -7.34
C ARG A 19 -1.11 -13.13 -7.91
N VAL A 20 -1.63 -12.98 -9.13
CA VAL A 20 -2.28 -14.04 -9.90
C VAL A 20 -1.61 -14.16 -11.26
N GLN A 21 -1.73 -15.31 -11.92
CA GLN A 21 -1.15 -15.50 -13.26
C GLN A 21 -1.83 -14.57 -14.30
N SER A 22 -3.15 -14.45 -14.24
CA SER A 22 -3.96 -13.52 -15.04
C SER A 22 -5.31 -13.26 -14.37
N VAL A 23 -5.91 -12.12 -14.67
CA VAL A 23 -7.30 -11.81 -14.27
C VAL A 23 -8.24 -12.52 -15.24
N LEU A 24 -9.02 -13.48 -14.74
CA LEU A 24 -9.94 -14.31 -15.54
C LEU A 24 -11.36 -13.73 -15.53
N ALA A 25 -12.12 -14.00 -16.59
CA ALA A 25 -13.46 -13.43 -16.80
C ALA A 25 -14.54 -13.99 -15.87
N ASP A 26 -14.31 -15.18 -15.30
CA ASP A 26 -15.15 -15.81 -14.29
C ASP A 26 -14.87 -15.30 -12.87
N ASN A 27 -13.88 -14.42 -12.71
CA ASN A 27 -13.45 -13.82 -11.44
C ASN A 27 -12.87 -14.82 -10.42
N GLU A 28 -12.54 -16.04 -10.83
CA GLU A 28 -11.93 -17.04 -9.95
C GLU A 28 -10.54 -17.40 -10.46
N THR A 29 -9.53 -17.32 -9.60
CA THR A 29 -8.17 -17.76 -9.94
C THR A 29 -7.39 -18.11 -8.68
N THR A 30 -6.30 -18.85 -8.84
CA THR A 30 -5.42 -19.20 -7.71
C THR A 30 -4.48 -18.03 -7.40
N ILE A 31 -4.37 -17.70 -6.12
CA ILE A 31 -3.42 -16.72 -5.61
C ILE A 31 -2.04 -17.38 -5.50
N GLY A 32 -1.03 -16.81 -6.14
CA GLY A 32 0.36 -17.26 -6.01
C GLY A 32 1.08 -16.61 -4.82
N GLU A 33 0.90 -15.30 -4.65
CA GLU A 33 1.52 -14.51 -3.57
C GLU A 33 0.50 -13.50 -3.03
N HIS A 34 0.67 -13.12 -1.76
CA HIS A 34 -0.16 -12.15 -1.05
C HIS A 34 0.72 -11.23 -0.20
N GLU A 35 0.41 -9.93 -0.23
CA GLU A 35 1.05 -8.92 0.61
C GLU A 35 0.02 -7.89 1.11
N SER A 36 0.20 -7.42 2.34
CA SER A 36 -0.63 -6.38 2.96
C SER A 36 0.26 -5.18 3.26
N LEU A 37 -0.03 -4.04 2.63
CA LEU A 37 0.80 -2.84 2.69
C LEU A 37 -0.02 -1.63 3.17
N PRO A 38 0.59 -0.69 3.92
CA PRO A 38 -0.04 0.61 4.12
C PRO A 38 -0.09 1.36 2.78
N GLY A 39 -1.26 1.89 2.44
CA GLY A 39 -1.50 2.58 1.18
C GLY A 39 -2.12 3.96 1.34
N ASP A 40 -2.53 4.51 0.19
CA ASP A 40 -3.06 5.86 0.01
C ASP A 40 -2.02 6.98 0.19
N SER A 41 -2.42 8.17 -0.24
CA SER A 41 -1.66 9.41 -0.32
C SER A 41 -0.99 9.81 1.00
N ALA A 42 -1.67 9.75 2.15
CA ALA A 42 -1.07 10.20 3.40
C ALA A 42 0.02 9.24 3.88
N ALA A 43 -0.24 7.92 3.84
CA ALA A 43 0.76 6.93 4.23
C ALA A 43 1.96 6.94 3.27
N ASN A 44 1.71 6.95 1.95
CA ASN A 44 2.77 6.99 0.95
C ASN A 44 3.63 8.25 1.04
N THR A 45 3.02 9.41 1.31
CA THR A 45 3.77 10.67 1.46
C THR A 45 4.62 10.66 2.72
N ILE A 46 4.08 10.22 3.87
CA ILE A 46 4.87 10.11 5.11
C ILE A 46 6.04 9.15 4.91
N LEU A 47 5.78 7.97 4.31
CA LEU A 47 6.82 6.98 4.02
C LEU A 47 7.92 7.55 3.11
N TRP A 48 7.54 8.34 2.10
CA TRP A 48 8.51 8.98 1.20
C TRP A 48 9.38 10.03 1.92
N VAL A 49 8.80 10.83 2.81
CA VAL A 49 9.55 11.88 3.54
C VAL A 49 10.48 11.29 4.62
N GLN A 50 10.17 10.09 5.13
CA GLN A 50 10.97 9.43 6.17
C GLN A 50 12.15 8.61 5.64
N ASN A 51 12.23 8.36 4.33
CA ASN A 51 13.35 7.67 3.68
C ASN A 51 14.33 8.67 3.03
#